data_AF-A0AAX4PBU0-F1
#
_entry.id   AF-A0AAX4PBU0-F1
#
_cell.length_a   1.000
_cell.length_b   1.000
_cell.length_c   1.000
_cell.angle_alpha   90.00
_cell.angle_beta   90.00
_cell.angle_gamma   90.00
#
_symmetry.space_group_name_H-M   'P 1'
#
loop_
_entity.id
_entity.type
_entity.pdbx_description
1 polymer ?
#
loop_
_entity_poly.entity_id
_entity_poly.type
_entity_poly.pdbx_seq_one_letter_code
_entity_poly.pdbx_strand_id
1 'polypeptide(L)'
;MARGAGEPSTKRTKVDEAKEEEDPLVRRREELALGFSNTWVKGKELGARLVREAEEEAEQLYSINVGLRRLLEAQGVRDPMEQQWLKMRLRQKNIVREAKERAILESDRTLSEARLSFGQELRSVCAELEAKNEERLSHFRRLPSELWKKIVDEHLHHNDLFALTMTCRFFREKQKDLGWKLETELNTDCFYELQKSGKVASRTLGWFQWVCDTFEIQPGFEGFYDESRVEGAVYEGHLVIYAASQGSVEILRWLVEEKGWELYYDISWWAGMGGSVEILEFLNLTGYEFDGWVCSGAAKGGHLEALKYLRGLDPPCPWNSLTFSWAAEGGHLEILKWARSQDPPCPWCAMTCMKAAYKGHLDVLKWLRSQDPPCPWNERTCSWAAQGGHLEVLKWLRSQDPPCPWGADTCWCAAKEGHLDVLRWVRAQNPPCPWSVMTCSGAAEGGHLEVLKWVLLQNPHWIDQVGELS
;
A
#
# COMPACT_ATOMS: atom_id res chain seq x y z
N MET A 1 61.83 6.84 -59.55
CA MET A 1 60.62 6.00 -59.49
C MET A 1 59.82 6.47 -58.27
N ALA A 2 58.87 7.37 -58.47
CA ALA A 2 57.45 7.09 -58.70
C ALA A 2 56.66 7.01 -57.37
N ARG A 3 56.03 8.16 -57.05
CA ARG A 3 54.64 8.41 -56.60
C ARG A 3 53.99 7.47 -55.57
N GLY A 4 53.31 8.09 -54.60
CA GLY A 4 52.14 7.48 -53.97
C GLY A 4 51.70 8.13 -52.66
N ALA A 5 51.16 9.35 -52.71
CA ALA A 5 50.24 9.83 -51.68
C ALA A 5 48.96 8.98 -51.73
N GLY A 6 48.45 8.57 -50.58
CA GLY A 6 47.20 7.82 -50.45
C GLY A 6 46.56 8.12 -49.10
N GLU A 7 45.54 8.97 -49.13
CA GLU A 7 44.65 9.36 -48.04
C GLU A 7 44.03 8.15 -47.32
N PRO A 8 43.74 8.21 -46.00
CA PRO A 8 42.79 7.30 -45.40
C PRO A 8 41.39 7.71 -45.85
N SER A 9 40.81 6.89 -46.74
CA SER A 9 39.47 7.09 -47.27
C SER A 9 38.45 7.24 -46.14
N THR A 10 37.74 8.37 -46.16
CA THR A 10 36.50 8.64 -45.46
C THR A 10 35.41 7.65 -45.88
N LYS A 11 35.28 6.52 -45.16
CA LYS A 11 34.00 5.81 -45.08
C LYS A 11 33.23 6.34 -43.89
N ARG A 12 32.67 7.55 -44.06
CA ARG A 12 31.44 7.96 -43.39
C ARG A 12 30.36 6.98 -43.87
N THR A 13 30.13 5.90 -43.13
CA THR A 13 28.85 5.21 -43.22
C THR A 13 27.82 6.16 -42.67
N LYS A 14 27.00 6.70 -43.58
CA LYS A 14 25.71 7.30 -43.27
C LYS A 14 24.94 6.30 -42.42
N VAL A 15 24.91 6.52 -41.11
CA VAL A 15 23.77 6.09 -40.32
C VAL A 15 22.74 7.15 -40.64
N ASP A 16 21.79 6.78 -41.49
CA ASP A 16 20.65 7.61 -41.83
C ASP A 16 19.99 8.03 -40.51
N GLU A 17 19.95 9.34 -40.27
CA GLU A 17 19.04 9.96 -39.32
C GLU A 17 17.61 9.70 -39.81
N ALA A 18 17.11 8.48 -39.59
CA ALA A 18 15.69 8.23 -39.57
C ALA A 18 15.17 8.93 -38.32
N LYS A 19 14.67 10.15 -38.50
CA LYS A 19 13.67 10.68 -37.56
C LYS A 19 12.56 9.65 -37.52
N GLU A 20 12.47 8.88 -36.45
CA GLU A 20 11.29 8.06 -36.18
C GLU A 20 10.10 9.02 -36.14
N GLU A 21 9.30 8.99 -37.20
CA GLU A 21 8.02 9.65 -37.24
C GLU A 21 7.16 9.00 -36.15
N GLU A 22 6.90 9.75 -35.08
CA GLU A 22 6.09 9.35 -33.95
C GLU A 22 4.74 8.79 -34.44
N ASP A 23 4.37 7.61 -33.94
CA ASP A 23 3.19 6.88 -34.41
C ASP A 23 1.93 7.75 -34.28
N PRO A 24 1.21 8.05 -35.39
CA PRO A 24 0.06 8.96 -35.35
C PRO A 24 -1.00 8.56 -34.32
N LEU A 25 -1.12 7.27 -33.99
CA LEU A 25 -2.02 6.76 -32.96
C LEU A 25 -1.55 7.09 -31.54
N VAL A 26 -0.24 7.03 -31.29
CA VAL A 26 0.38 7.41 -30.01
C VAL A 26 0.23 8.91 -29.78
N ARG A 27 0.56 9.71 -30.78
CA ARG A 27 0.37 11.16 -30.74
C ARG A 27 -1.10 11.54 -30.52
N ARG A 28 -2.03 10.88 -31.21
CA ARG A 28 -3.48 11.12 -31.04
C ARG A 28 -3.97 10.76 -29.63
N ARG A 29 -3.44 9.68 -29.05
CA ARG A 29 -3.75 9.28 -27.66
C ARG A 29 -3.25 10.32 -26.65
N GLU A 30 -2.03 10.82 -26.82
CA GLU A 30 -1.45 11.85 -25.96
C GLU A 30 -2.24 13.15 -26.03
N GLU A 31 -2.66 13.57 -27.23
CA GLU A 31 -3.55 14.72 -27.43
C GLU A 31 -4.89 14.56 -26.69
N LEU A 32 -5.48 13.36 -26.69
CA LEU A 32 -6.71 13.05 -25.96
C LEU A 32 -6.51 13.06 -24.44
N ALA A 33 -5.38 12.52 -23.95
CA ALA A 33 -5.03 12.52 -22.53
C ALA A 33 -4.77 13.94 -21.99
N LEU A 34 -4.04 14.77 -22.76
CA LEU A 34 -3.85 16.19 -22.49
C LEU A 34 -5.18 16.96 -22.51
N GLY A 35 -6.08 16.66 -23.45
CA GLY A 35 -7.42 17.23 -23.51
C GLY A 35 -8.25 16.94 -22.27
N PHE A 36 -8.21 15.70 -21.78
CA PHE A 36 -8.88 15.30 -20.54
C PHE A 36 -8.29 15.99 -19.30
N SER A 37 -6.96 16.02 -19.18
CA SER A 37 -6.24 16.70 -18.10
C SER A 37 -6.60 18.20 -18.03
N ASN A 38 -6.60 18.88 -19.18
CA ASN A 38 -7.00 20.29 -19.26
C ASN A 38 -8.47 20.53 -18.88
N THR A 39 -9.36 19.59 -19.18
CA THR A 39 -10.79 19.67 -18.81
C THR A 39 -10.97 19.45 -17.31
N TRP A 40 -10.18 18.56 -16.73
CA TRP A 40 -10.14 18.31 -15.29
C TRP A 40 -9.60 19.51 -14.50
N VAL A 41 -8.52 20.15 -14.98
CA VAL A 41 -7.99 21.39 -14.38
C VAL A 41 -9.04 22.50 -14.38
N LYS A 42 -9.74 22.71 -15.50
CA LYS A 42 -10.82 23.71 -15.60
C LYS A 42 -11.99 23.42 -14.65
N GLY A 43 -12.35 22.14 -14.47
CA GLY A 43 -13.35 21.71 -13.48
C GLY A 43 -12.94 22.04 -12.05
N LYS A 44 -11.67 21.78 -11.69
CA LYS A 44 -11.11 22.17 -10.39
C LYS A 44 -11.05 23.69 -10.18
N GLU A 45 -10.67 24.45 -11.20
CA GLU A 45 -10.63 25.92 -11.13
C GLU A 45 -12.03 26.52 -10.92
N LEU A 46 -13.05 25.97 -11.59
CA LEU A 46 -14.45 26.36 -11.42
C LEU A 46 -14.95 26.04 -10.00
N GLY A 47 -14.67 24.83 -9.50
CA GLY A 47 -15.00 24.43 -8.12
C GLY A 47 -14.32 25.31 -7.07
N ALA A 48 -13.04 25.63 -7.27
CA ALA A 48 -12.30 26.54 -6.40
C ALA A 48 -12.86 27.97 -6.42
N ARG A 49 -13.34 28.45 -7.58
CA ARG A 49 -13.97 29.77 -7.69
C ARG A 49 -15.30 29.84 -6.93
N LEU A 50 -16.15 28.83 -7.06
CA LEU A 50 -17.44 28.74 -6.36
C LEU A 50 -17.26 28.69 -4.83
N VAL A 51 -16.23 28.00 -4.35
CA VAL A 51 -15.90 27.96 -2.92
C VAL A 51 -15.41 29.33 -2.43
N ARG A 52 -14.54 30.02 -3.19
CA ARG A 52 -14.08 31.38 -2.84
C ARG A 52 -15.22 32.40 -2.78
N GLU A 53 -16.11 32.40 -3.76
CA GLU A 53 -17.29 33.29 -3.79
C GLU A 53 -18.19 33.07 -2.56
N ALA A 54 -18.36 31.81 -2.13
CA ALA A 54 -19.15 31.47 -0.94
C ALA A 54 -18.44 31.82 0.38
N GLU A 55 -17.10 31.74 0.43
CA GLU A 55 -16.31 32.20 1.57
C GLU A 55 -16.36 33.73 1.71
N GLU A 56 -16.30 34.47 0.60
CA GLU A 56 -16.49 35.93 0.58
C GLU A 56 -17.89 36.34 1.07
N GLU A 57 -18.93 35.64 0.63
CA GLU A 57 -20.30 35.87 1.11
C GLU A 57 -20.44 35.61 2.61
N ALA A 58 -19.82 34.52 3.11
CA ALA A 58 -19.79 34.20 4.53
C ALA A 58 -19.05 35.26 5.37
N GLU A 59 -17.98 35.85 4.84
CA GLU A 59 -17.19 36.89 5.50
C GLU A 59 -17.92 38.24 5.54
N GLN A 60 -18.62 38.61 4.46
CA GLN A 60 -19.47 39.81 4.43
C GLN A 60 -20.59 39.71 5.48
N LEU A 61 -21.25 38.55 5.58
CA LEU A 61 -22.25 38.28 6.62
C LEU A 61 -21.64 38.38 8.03
N TYR A 62 -20.41 37.88 8.24
CA TYR A 62 -19.71 38.02 9.51
C TYR A 62 -19.44 39.49 9.88
N SER A 63 -18.96 40.29 8.94
CA SER A 63 -18.68 41.72 9.15
C SER A 63 -19.93 42.52 9.51
N ILE A 64 -21.03 42.31 8.78
CA ILE A 64 -22.34 42.92 9.07
C ILE A 64 -22.82 42.54 10.48
N ASN A 65 -22.64 41.26 10.85
CA ASN A 65 -23.02 40.73 12.15
C ASN A 65 -22.22 41.35 13.30
N VAL A 66 -20.91 41.54 13.14
CA VAL A 66 -20.06 42.23 14.13
C VAL A 66 -20.48 43.69 14.28
N GLY A 67 -20.82 44.38 13.19
CA GLY A 67 -21.33 45.76 13.22
C GLY A 67 -22.66 45.89 13.96
N LEU A 68 -23.63 45.03 13.65
CA LEU A 68 -24.93 44.97 14.33
C LEU A 68 -24.79 44.70 15.83
N ARG A 69 -23.88 43.80 16.21
CA ARG A 69 -23.58 43.50 17.62
C ARG A 69 -23.11 44.73 18.38
N ARG A 70 -22.16 45.49 17.82
CA ARG A 70 -21.65 46.72 18.44
C ARG A 70 -22.75 47.77 18.64
N LEU A 71 -23.67 47.91 17.67
CA LEU A 71 -24.81 48.83 17.76
C LEU A 71 -25.82 48.42 18.83
N LEU A 72 -26.13 47.12 18.94
CA LEU A 72 -27.09 46.61 19.93
C LEU A 72 -26.53 46.60 21.35
N GLU A 73 -25.22 46.31 21.51
CA GLU A 73 -24.52 46.43 22.79
C GLU A 73 -24.50 47.89 23.28
N ALA A 74 -24.36 48.86 22.38
CA ALA A 74 -24.45 50.28 22.69
C ALA A 74 -25.86 50.73 23.13
N GLN A 75 -26.90 49.96 22.79
CA GLN A 75 -28.30 50.22 23.16
C GLN A 75 -28.77 49.42 24.39
N GLY A 76 -27.91 48.60 25.01
CA GLY A 76 -28.19 47.93 26.28
C GLY A 76 -29.04 46.66 26.19
N VAL A 77 -29.23 46.08 25.00
CA VAL A 77 -30.04 44.85 24.80
C VAL A 77 -29.13 43.61 24.88
N ARG A 78 -29.33 42.71 25.86
CA ARG A 78 -28.43 41.53 26.07
C ARG A 78 -29.07 40.13 25.93
N ASP A 79 -30.34 39.93 26.27
CA ASP A 79 -30.84 38.57 26.58
C ASP A 79 -31.39 37.72 25.39
N PRO A 80 -32.11 38.24 24.37
CA PRO A 80 -32.63 37.39 23.29
C PRO A 80 -31.56 36.93 22.26
N MET A 81 -30.30 37.34 22.42
CA MET A 81 -29.32 37.39 21.34
C MET A 81 -28.64 36.04 21.07
N GLU A 82 -28.32 35.23 22.09
CA GLU A 82 -27.50 34.02 21.88
C GLU A 82 -28.13 32.98 20.96
N GLN A 83 -29.44 32.76 21.07
CA GLN A 83 -30.17 31.80 20.22
C GLN A 83 -30.26 32.28 18.77
N GLN A 84 -30.45 33.58 18.55
CA GLN A 84 -30.48 34.16 17.21
C GLN A 84 -29.08 34.12 16.57
N TRP A 85 -28.03 34.35 17.37
CA TRP A 85 -26.63 34.25 16.94
C TRP A 85 -26.21 32.82 16.59
N LEU A 86 -26.65 31.82 17.35
CA LEU A 86 -26.36 30.43 17.05
C LEU A 86 -27.00 30.01 15.71
N LYS A 87 -28.25 30.44 15.46
CA LYS A 87 -28.93 30.25 14.16
C LYS A 87 -28.18 30.93 13.01
N MET A 88 -27.63 32.12 13.24
CA MET A 88 -26.87 32.86 12.23
C MET A 88 -25.50 32.24 11.93
N ARG A 89 -24.76 31.77 12.96
CA ARG A 89 -23.51 31.01 12.78
C ARG A 89 -23.74 29.68 12.05
N LEU A 90 -24.84 29.01 12.37
CA LEU A 90 -25.22 27.77 11.68
C LEU A 90 -25.55 28.05 10.20
N ARG A 91 -26.24 29.16 9.91
CA ARG A 91 -26.49 29.62 8.53
C ARG A 91 -25.20 29.92 7.76
N GLN A 92 -24.23 30.56 8.40
CA GLN A 92 -22.90 30.83 7.80
C GLN A 92 -22.16 29.54 7.45
N LYS A 93 -22.14 28.56 8.37
CA LYS A 93 -21.54 27.24 8.11
C LYS A 93 -22.26 26.47 7.01
N ASN A 94 -23.58 26.58 6.93
CA ASN A 94 -24.38 25.89 5.92
C ASN A 94 -24.15 26.47 4.52
N ILE A 95 -23.98 27.78 4.35
CA ILE A 95 -23.68 28.41 3.05
C ILE A 95 -22.39 27.84 2.45
N VAL A 96 -21.31 27.79 3.25
CA VAL A 96 -20.01 27.24 2.80
C VAL A 96 -20.12 25.74 2.51
N ARG A 97 -20.86 24.98 3.33
CA ARG A 97 -21.08 23.55 3.11
C ARG A 97 -21.87 23.28 1.81
N GLU A 98 -22.98 23.98 1.59
CA GLU A 98 -23.82 23.85 0.40
C GLU A 98 -23.08 24.33 -0.87
N ALA A 99 -22.16 25.29 -0.74
CA ALA A 99 -21.28 25.69 -1.84
C ALA A 99 -20.24 24.62 -2.17
N LYS A 100 -19.64 23.97 -1.16
CA LYS A 100 -18.73 22.83 -1.36
C LYS A 100 -19.45 21.64 -2.01
N GLU A 101 -20.66 21.31 -1.56
CA GLU A 101 -21.48 20.25 -2.14
C GLU A 101 -21.86 20.56 -3.60
N ARG A 102 -22.24 21.81 -3.91
CA ARG A 102 -22.51 22.24 -5.29
C ARG A 102 -21.26 22.24 -6.17
N ALA A 103 -20.10 22.64 -5.63
CA ALA A 103 -18.83 22.61 -6.36
C ALA A 103 -18.42 21.18 -6.73
N ILE A 104 -18.63 20.22 -5.82
CA ILE A 104 -18.41 18.79 -6.09
C ILE A 104 -19.37 18.31 -7.17
N LEU A 105 -20.67 18.62 -7.06
CA LEU A 105 -21.68 18.17 -8.02
C LEU A 105 -21.46 18.73 -9.44
N GLU A 106 -21.08 20.00 -9.55
CA GLU A 106 -20.82 20.66 -10.85
C GLU A 106 -19.49 20.19 -11.46
N SER A 107 -18.47 19.95 -10.63
CA SER A 107 -17.22 19.31 -11.04
C SER A 107 -17.47 17.88 -11.53
N ASP A 108 -18.30 17.10 -10.82
CA ASP A 108 -18.65 15.74 -11.22
C ASP A 108 -19.50 15.72 -12.50
N ARG A 109 -20.40 16.69 -12.70
CA ARG A 109 -21.19 16.80 -13.93
C ARG A 109 -20.31 17.08 -15.16
N THR A 110 -19.44 18.07 -15.06
CA THR A 110 -18.48 18.43 -16.13
C THR A 110 -17.49 17.31 -16.42
N LEU A 111 -17.06 16.58 -15.39
CA LEU A 111 -16.20 15.40 -15.53
C LEU A 111 -16.94 14.18 -16.10
N SER A 112 -18.22 13.98 -15.78
CA SER A 112 -19.02 12.84 -16.24
C SER A 112 -19.28 12.91 -17.75
N GLU A 113 -19.60 14.09 -18.28
CA GLU A 113 -19.81 14.30 -19.72
C GLU A 113 -18.49 14.14 -20.50
N ALA A 114 -17.38 14.68 -19.95
CA ALA A 114 -16.05 14.49 -20.51
C ALA A 114 -15.59 13.02 -20.47
N ARG A 115 -15.82 12.31 -19.35
CA ARG A 115 -15.49 10.88 -19.20
C ARG A 115 -16.18 9.99 -20.23
N LEU A 116 -17.43 10.30 -20.57
CA LEU A 116 -18.20 9.51 -21.53
C LEU A 116 -17.70 9.71 -22.97
N SER A 117 -17.47 10.97 -23.37
CA SER A 117 -17.00 11.32 -24.72
C SER A 117 -15.53 10.94 -24.93
N PHE A 118 -14.62 11.40 -24.06
CA PHE A 118 -13.19 11.10 -24.17
C PHE A 118 -12.89 9.62 -23.93
N GLY A 119 -13.61 8.99 -23.00
CA GLY A 119 -13.42 7.57 -22.69
C GLY A 119 -13.78 6.66 -23.87
N GLN A 120 -14.79 6.98 -24.67
CA GLN A 120 -15.14 6.18 -25.85
C GLN A 120 -14.08 6.30 -26.95
N GLU A 121 -13.60 7.51 -27.24
CA GLU A 121 -12.58 7.74 -28.27
C GLU A 121 -11.21 7.18 -27.84
N LEU A 122 -10.82 7.37 -26.58
CA LEU A 122 -9.58 6.80 -26.02
C LEU A 122 -9.61 5.26 -26.05
N ARG A 123 -10.73 4.63 -25.70
CA ARG A 123 -10.89 3.16 -25.79
C ARG A 123 -10.74 2.66 -27.23
N SER A 124 -11.24 3.40 -28.22
CA SER A 124 -11.07 3.04 -29.63
C SER A 124 -9.61 3.12 -30.07
N VAL A 125 -8.92 4.22 -29.74
CA VAL A 125 -7.49 4.41 -30.08
C VAL A 125 -6.62 3.37 -29.36
N CYS A 126 -6.91 3.06 -28.10
CA CYS A 126 -6.22 2.01 -27.36
C CYS A 126 -6.47 0.63 -27.97
N ALA A 127 -7.70 0.30 -28.39
CA ALA A 127 -7.99 -0.97 -29.05
C ALA A 127 -7.26 -1.14 -30.40
N GLU A 128 -7.09 -0.04 -31.16
CA GLU A 128 -6.31 -0.06 -32.41
C GLU A 128 -4.80 -0.20 -32.15
N LEU A 129 -4.27 0.47 -31.12
CA LEU A 129 -2.89 0.28 -30.66
C LEU A 129 -2.65 -1.15 -30.14
N GLU A 130 -3.62 -1.72 -29.42
CA GLU A 130 -3.59 -3.09 -28.93
C GLU A 130 -3.54 -4.08 -30.09
N ALA A 131 -4.36 -3.92 -31.14
CA ALA A 131 -4.32 -4.76 -32.33
C ALA A 131 -2.97 -4.69 -33.06
N LYS A 132 -2.40 -3.48 -33.16
CA LYS A 132 -1.08 -3.24 -33.78
C LYS A 132 0.06 -3.85 -32.94
N ASN A 133 -0.05 -3.78 -31.61
CA ASN A 133 0.88 -4.42 -30.69
C ASN A 133 0.74 -5.94 -30.71
N GLU A 134 -0.47 -6.48 -30.86
CA GLU A 134 -0.72 -7.91 -31.02
C GLU A 134 -0.10 -8.45 -32.32
N GLU A 135 -0.15 -7.68 -33.40
CA GLU A 135 0.57 -7.97 -34.65
C GLU A 135 2.09 -7.96 -34.47
N ARG A 136 2.65 -6.94 -33.79
CA ARG A 136 4.09 -6.88 -33.47
C ARG A 136 4.54 -8.04 -32.56
N LEU A 137 3.75 -8.37 -31.55
CA LEU A 137 3.99 -9.50 -30.63
C LEU A 137 3.79 -10.86 -31.29
N SER A 138 3.02 -10.95 -32.38
CA SER A 138 2.88 -12.18 -33.17
C SER A 138 4.22 -12.63 -33.78
N HIS A 139 5.16 -11.71 -34.04
CA HIS A 139 6.51 -12.01 -34.48
C HIS A 139 7.37 -12.66 -33.37
N PHE A 140 7.11 -12.33 -32.09
CA PHE A 140 7.80 -12.91 -30.92
C PHE A 140 7.25 -14.30 -30.52
N ARG A 141 6.09 -14.74 -31.05
CA ARG A 141 5.56 -16.11 -30.88
C ARG A 141 6.46 -17.22 -31.44
N ARG A 142 7.57 -16.89 -32.11
CA ARG A 142 8.47 -17.85 -32.79
C ARG A 142 9.58 -18.45 -31.93
N LEU A 143 9.75 -18.02 -30.68
CA LEU A 143 10.73 -18.63 -29.78
C LEU A 143 10.22 -20.02 -29.31
N PRO A 144 10.98 -21.11 -29.54
CA PRO A 144 10.59 -22.44 -29.07
C PRO A 144 10.40 -22.48 -27.55
N SER A 145 9.46 -23.30 -27.05
CA SER A 145 9.17 -23.47 -25.62
C SER A 145 10.41 -23.79 -24.78
N GLU A 146 11.34 -24.54 -25.35
CA GLU A 146 12.61 -24.93 -24.72
C GLU A 146 13.58 -23.75 -24.56
N LEU A 147 13.52 -22.75 -25.45
CA LEU A 147 14.31 -21.53 -25.30
C LEU A 147 13.73 -20.63 -24.22
N TRP A 148 12.39 -20.58 -24.11
CA TRP A 148 11.72 -19.85 -23.03
C TRP A 148 12.02 -20.43 -21.66
N LYS A 149 12.00 -21.77 -21.51
CA LYS A 149 12.44 -22.43 -20.28
C LYS A 149 13.87 -22.06 -19.93
N LYS A 150 14.81 -22.07 -20.88
CA LYS A 150 16.20 -21.65 -20.63
C LYS A 150 16.35 -20.17 -20.27
N ILE A 151 15.62 -19.28 -20.92
CA ILE A 151 15.63 -17.85 -20.60
C ILE A 151 15.12 -17.63 -19.16
N VAL A 152 14.09 -18.36 -18.77
CA VAL A 152 13.43 -18.25 -17.45
C VAL A 152 14.20 -18.95 -16.33
N ASP A 153 14.70 -20.16 -16.58
CA ASP A 153 15.36 -21.01 -15.58
C ASP A 153 16.85 -20.67 -15.41
N GLU A 154 17.53 -20.20 -16.47
CA GLU A 154 18.99 -19.96 -16.45
C GLU A 154 19.37 -18.47 -16.50
N HIS A 155 18.50 -17.57 -16.99
CA HIS A 155 18.89 -16.19 -17.32
C HIS A 155 18.02 -15.08 -16.68
N LEU A 156 16.83 -15.40 -16.16
CA LEU A 156 15.95 -14.44 -15.49
C LEU A 156 15.84 -14.77 -14.01
N HIS A 157 16.09 -13.77 -13.17
CA HIS A 157 15.88 -13.94 -11.74
C HIS A 157 14.38 -14.03 -11.43
N HIS A 158 13.98 -14.75 -10.38
CA HIS A 158 12.56 -14.91 -9.99
C HIS A 158 11.80 -13.59 -9.78
N ASN A 159 12.52 -12.50 -9.48
CA ASN A 159 11.96 -11.15 -9.37
C ASN A 159 11.78 -10.44 -10.72
N ASP A 160 12.61 -10.76 -11.72
CA ASP A 160 12.42 -10.26 -13.07
C ASP A 160 11.21 -10.97 -13.69
N LEU A 161 11.03 -12.26 -13.40
CA LEU A 161 9.78 -12.98 -13.63
C LEU A 161 8.59 -12.29 -12.98
N PHE A 162 8.67 -11.90 -11.71
CA PHE A 162 7.59 -11.19 -11.03
C PHE A 162 7.26 -9.86 -11.71
N ALA A 163 8.26 -9.00 -11.95
CA ALA A 163 8.05 -7.72 -12.61
C ALA A 163 7.54 -7.91 -14.06
N LEU A 164 8.12 -8.81 -14.85
CA LEU A 164 7.66 -9.14 -16.20
C LEU A 164 6.24 -9.72 -16.18
N THR A 165 5.86 -10.53 -15.21
CA THR A 165 4.49 -11.08 -15.08
C THR A 165 3.48 -10.00 -14.69
N MET A 166 3.93 -9.02 -13.90
CA MET A 166 3.11 -7.86 -13.51
C MET A 166 2.97 -6.82 -14.63
N THR A 167 3.94 -6.74 -15.56
CA THR A 167 4.07 -5.66 -16.54
C THR A 167 3.83 -6.11 -17.99
N CYS A 168 3.95 -7.41 -18.29
CA CYS A 168 3.91 -7.97 -19.64
C CYS A 168 2.83 -9.05 -19.79
N ARG A 169 1.74 -8.72 -20.51
CA ARG A 169 0.64 -9.65 -20.83
C ARG A 169 1.13 -10.92 -21.53
N PHE A 170 2.07 -10.81 -22.46
CA PHE A 170 2.65 -11.95 -23.17
C PHE A 170 3.36 -12.92 -22.22
N PHE A 171 4.06 -12.38 -21.21
CA PHE A 171 4.75 -13.19 -20.19
C PHE A 171 3.74 -13.90 -19.28
N ARG A 172 2.63 -13.25 -18.94
CA ARG A 172 1.51 -13.86 -18.19
C ARG A 172 0.79 -14.96 -18.97
N GLU A 173 0.56 -14.76 -20.26
CA GLU A 173 -0.01 -15.79 -21.14
C GLU A 173 0.93 -16.99 -21.26
N LYS A 174 2.24 -16.76 -21.41
CA LYS A 174 3.25 -17.83 -21.42
C LYS A 174 3.39 -18.53 -20.07
N GLN A 175 3.27 -17.81 -18.96
CA GLN A 175 3.22 -18.38 -17.61
C GLN A 175 2.04 -19.36 -17.48
N LYS A 176 0.85 -18.96 -17.95
CA LYS A 176 -0.35 -19.82 -17.96
C LYS A 176 -0.16 -21.04 -18.86
N ASP A 177 0.35 -20.86 -20.08
CA ASP A 177 0.63 -21.96 -21.02
C ASP A 177 1.62 -23.00 -20.45
N LEU A 178 2.61 -22.54 -19.70
CA LEU A 178 3.68 -23.38 -19.14
C LEU A 178 3.36 -23.92 -17.74
N GLY A 179 2.19 -23.58 -17.18
CA GLY A 179 1.72 -24.08 -15.89
C GLY A 179 2.52 -23.56 -14.69
N TRP A 180 3.16 -22.40 -14.81
CA TRP A 180 3.97 -21.82 -13.75
C TRP A 180 3.10 -21.20 -12.66
N LYS A 181 3.12 -21.79 -11.46
CA LYS A 181 2.63 -21.10 -10.26
C LYS A 181 3.66 -20.06 -9.85
N LEU A 182 3.40 -18.80 -10.16
CA LEU A 182 3.95 -17.72 -9.32
C LEU A 182 3.18 -17.76 -7.98
N GLU A 183 3.86 -17.43 -6.89
CA GLU A 183 3.20 -17.13 -5.61
C GLU A 183 2.44 -15.79 -5.80
N THR A 184 1.29 -15.82 -6.50
CA THR A 184 0.63 -14.63 -7.08
C THR A 184 -0.31 -13.88 -6.16
N GLU A 185 -0.48 -14.26 -4.89
CA GLU A 185 -1.25 -13.43 -3.96
C GLU A 185 -0.35 -12.35 -3.35
N LEU A 186 0.11 -11.45 -4.21
CA LEU A 186 0.91 -10.29 -3.79
C LEU A 186 0.02 -9.18 -3.26
N ASN A 187 -0.54 -9.46 -2.07
CA ASN A 187 -1.01 -8.42 -1.16
C ASN A 187 0.20 -7.73 -0.50
N THR A 188 -0.05 -6.64 0.22
CA THR A 188 0.95 -5.84 0.95
C THR A 188 1.88 -6.70 1.82
N ASP A 189 1.37 -7.79 2.37
CA ASP A 189 2.13 -8.69 3.24
C ASP A 189 3.10 -9.58 2.46
N CYS A 190 2.76 -10.03 1.26
CA CYS A 190 3.66 -10.83 0.44
C CYS A 190 4.85 -10.00 -0.10
N PHE A 191 4.62 -8.75 -0.54
CA PHE A 191 5.73 -7.86 -0.93
C PHE A 191 6.65 -7.58 0.26
N TYR A 192 6.07 -7.38 1.45
CA TYR A 192 6.81 -7.24 2.70
C TYR A 192 7.66 -8.48 3.03
N GLU A 193 7.10 -9.69 2.95
CA GLU A 193 7.84 -10.94 3.21
C GLU A 193 8.96 -11.17 2.17
N LEU A 194 8.74 -10.80 0.91
CA LEU A 194 9.79 -10.82 -0.12
C LEU A 194 10.92 -9.84 0.19
N GLN A 195 10.61 -8.64 0.68
CA GLN A 195 11.60 -7.64 1.07
C GLN A 195 12.41 -8.12 2.30
N LYS A 196 11.72 -8.61 3.34
CA LYS A 196 12.34 -9.14 4.57
C LYS A 196 13.23 -10.35 4.32
N SER A 197 12.84 -11.24 3.40
CA SER A 197 13.63 -12.41 3.04
C SER A 197 14.90 -12.07 2.25
N GLY A 198 15.14 -10.78 1.95
CA GLY A 198 16.26 -10.33 1.11
C GLY A 198 16.13 -10.82 -0.33
N LYS A 199 14.95 -11.33 -0.70
CA LYS A 199 14.68 -11.88 -2.02
C LYS A 199 14.39 -10.78 -3.01
N VAL A 200 13.84 -9.62 -2.62
CA VAL A 200 13.71 -8.46 -3.50
C VAL A 200 15.09 -7.85 -3.76
N ALA A 201 15.61 -8.06 -4.97
CA ALA A 201 16.86 -7.43 -5.38
C ALA A 201 16.62 -5.96 -5.74
N SER A 202 17.50 -5.07 -5.25
CA SER A 202 17.54 -3.67 -5.65
C SER A 202 17.66 -3.53 -7.16
N ARG A 203 16.96 -2.56 -7.75
CA ARG A 203 16.97 -2.29 -9.19
C ARG A 203 17.70 -0.99 -9.48
N THR A 204 18.41 -0.98 -10.61
CA THR A 204 19.14 0.20 -11.07
C THR A 204 18.20 1.20 -11.74
N LEU A 205 18.65 2.45 -11.86
CA LEU A 205 17.94 3.47 -12.65
C LEU A 205 17.69 3.00 -14.09
N GLY A 206 18.67 2.35 -14.72
CA GLY A 206 18.52 1.80 -16.07
C GLY A 206 17.40 0.76 -16.19
N TRP A 207 17.10 0.01 -15.14
CA TRP A 207 15.95 -0.90 -15.14
C TRP A 207 14.63 -0.13 -15.10
N PHE A 208 14.52 0.92 -14.28
CA PHE A 208 13.33 1.76 -14.24
C PHE A 208 13.10 2.48 -15.58
N GLN A 209 14.17 3.03 -16.16
CA GLN A 209 14.15 3.61 -17.51
C GLN A 209 13.66 2.59 -18.54
N TRP A 210 14.24 1.39 -18.56
CA TRP A 210 13.81 0.33 -19.45
C TRP A 210 12.33 -0.04 -19.27
N VAL A 211 11.83 -0.12 -18.03
CA VAL A 211 10.40 -0.39 -17.78
C VAL A 211 9.52 0.72 -18.34
N CYS A 212 9.87 1.99 -18.09
CA CYS A 212 9.12 3.13 -18.63
C CYS A 212 9.18 3.23 -20.15
N ASP A 213 10.28 2.78 -20.77
CA ASP A 213 10.47 2.82 -22.23
C ASP A 213 9.80 1.61 -22.93
N THR A 214 9.68 0.48 -22.22
CA THR A 214 9.17 -0.78 -22.78
C THR A 214 7.67 -0.95 -22.56
N PHE A 215 7.15 -0.44 -21.44
CA PHE A 215 5.78 -0.67 -21.02
C PHE A 215 4.99 0.62 -20.94
N GLU A 216 3.71 0.51 -21.30
CA GLU A 216 2.75 1.56 -21.03
C GLU A 216 2.47 1.65 -19.54
N ILE A 217 2.83 2.79 -18.94
CA ILE A 217 2.57 3.08 -17.53
C ILE A 217 1.25 3.84 -17.43
N GLN A 218 0.31 3.31 -16.66
CA GLN A 218 -0.97 3.96 -16.40
C GLN A 218 -0.78 5.09 -15.38
N PRO A 219 -1.42 6.25 -15.58
CA PRO A 219 -1.31 7.38 -14.67
C PRO A 219 -1.95 7.08 -13.31
N GLY A 220 -1.42 7.69 -12.26
CA GLY A 220 -2.02 7.65 -10.92
C GLY A 220 -1.60 6.46 -10.04
N PHE A 221 -2.39 6.27 -8.99
CA PHE A 221 -2.24 5.18 -8.03
C PHE A 221 -3.59 4.52 -7.82
N GLU A 222 -3.81 3.39 -8.48
CA GLU A 222 -4.89 2.49 -8.11
C GLU A 222 -4.36 1.57 -7.01
N GLY A 223 -4.85 1.81 -5.79
CA GLY A 223 -4.46 1.03 -4.63
C GLY A 223 -4.69 -0.46 -4.89
N PHE A 224 -3.98 -1.31 -4.13
CA PHE A 224 -4.02 -2.77 -4.28
C PHE A 224 -5.45 -3.37 -4.19
N TYR A 225 -6.43 -2.61 -3.69
CA TYR A 225 -7.81 -3.02 -3.44
C TYR A 225 -8.85 -2.31 -4.32
N ASP A 226 -8.43 -1.55 -5.33
CA ASP A 226 -9.39 -0.90 -6.25
C ASP A 226 -9.93 -1.89 -7.28
N GLU A 227 -11.24 -2.16 -7.23
CA GLU A 227 -11.92 -3.06 -8.17
C GLU A 227 -11.96 -2.54 -9.61
N SER A 228 -11.71 -1.24 -9.82
CA SER A 228 -11.61 -0.65 -11.15
C SER A 228 -10.27 -0.94 -11.84
N ARG A 229 -9.37 -1.64 -11.15
CA ARG A 229 -8.02 -1.91 -11.63
C ARG A 229 -7.95 -2.77 -12.87
N VAL A 230 -7.15 -2.32 -13.83
CA VAL A 230 -6.79 -3.12 -14.98
C VAL A 230 -5.78 -4.19 -14.53
N GLU A 231 -6.23 -5.44 -14.53
CA GLU A 231 -5.43 -6.56 -14.09
C GLU A 231 -4.13 -6.67 -14.92
N GLY A 232 -2.98 -6.46 -14.27
CA GLY A 232 -1.67 -6.48 -14.95
C GLY A 232 -1.23 -5.18 -15.60
N ALA A 233 -1.92 -4.08 -15.35
CA ALA A 233 -1.36 -2.77 -15.60
C ALA A 233 -0.34 -2.38 -14.52
N VAL A 234 0.67 -1.64 -14.96
CA VAL A 234 1.65 -0.95 -14.12
C VAL A 234 1.20 0.48 -14.00
N TYR A 235 1.28 1.01 -12.79
CA TYR A 235 0.85 2.38 -12.50
C TYR A 235 2.05 3.15 -12.01
N GLU A 236 2.08 4.45 -12.25
CA GLU A 236 3.13 5.36 -11.78
C GLU A 236 3.41 5.15 -10.29
N GLY A 237 2.34 5.07 -9.48
CA GLY A 237 2.45 4.88 -8.05
C GLY A 237 3.12 3.56 -7.63
N HIS A 238 3.00 2.49 -8.41
CA HIS A 238 3.69 1.22 -8.12
C HIS A 238 5.22 1.38 -8.23
N LEU A 239 5.69 2.08 -9.26
CA LEU A 239 7.11 2.31 -9.48
C LEU A 239 7.67 3.31 -8.46
N VAL A 240 6.92 4.36 -8.14
CA VAL A 240 7.28 5.33 -7.09
C VAL A 240 7.44 4.63 -5.72
N ILE A 241 6.47 3.80 -5.33
CA ILE A 241 6.53 3.01 -4.09
C ILE A 241 7.71 2.05 -4.11
N TYR A 242 7.95 1.38 -5.24
CA TYR A 242 9.05 0.44 -5.35
C TYR A 242 10.40 1.16 -5.20
N ALA A 243 10.57 2.30 -5.86
CA ALA A 243 11.75 3.15 -5.70
C ALA A 243 11.95 3.63 -4.26
N ALA A 244 10.87 4.04 -3.59
CA ALA A 244 10.89 4.45 -2.19
C ALA A 244 11.31 3.31 -1.24
N SER A 245 10.77 2.11 -1.47
CA SER A 245 11.03 0.95 -0.61
C SER A 245 12.47 0.43 -0.69
N GLN A 246 13.15 0.60 -1.83
CA GLN A 246 14.53 0.11 -2.01
C GLN A 246 15.62 1.10 -1.57
N GLY A 247 15.26 2.34 -1.21
CA GLY A 247 16.23 3.30 -0.69
C GLY A 247 17.05 4.06 -1.74
N SER A 248 16.69 4.01 -3.03
CA SER A 248 17.40 4.75 -4.08
C SER A 248 16.77 6.13 -4.34
N VAL A 249 17.35 7.18 -3.75
CA VAL A 249 16.91 8.56 -3.98
C VAL A 249 17.13 9.03 -5.41
N GLU A 250 18.15 8.50 -6.10
CA GLU A 250 18.41 8.81 -7.51
C GLU A 250 17.22 8.42 -8.39
N ILE A 251 16.68 7.21 -8.19
CA ILE A 251 15.53 6.71 -8.93
C ILE A 251 14.28 7.51 -8.56
N LEU A 252 14.08 7.77 -7.27
CA LEU A 252 12.91 8.52 -6.82
C LEU A 252 12.91 9.96 -7.36
N ARG A 253 14.08 10.63 -7.38
CA ARG A 253 14.25 11.95 -8.03
C ARG A 253 13.92 11.88 -9.51
N TRP A 254 14.45 10.90 -10.23
CA TRP A 254 14.18 10.73 -11.65
C TRP A 254 12.67 10.61 -11.93
N LEU A 255 11.95 9.80 -11.14
CA LEU A 255 10.49 9.63 -11.26
C LEU A 255 9.70 10.92 -10.97
N VAL A 256 10.10 11.69 -9.96
CA VAL A 256 9.35 12.88 -9.52
C VAL A 256 9.73 14.12 -10.34
N GLU A 257 11.02 14.37 -10.54
CA GLU A 257 11.53 15.60 -11.14
C GLU A 257 11.58 15.52 -12.67
N GLU A 258 12.01 14.39 -13.25
CA GLU A 258 12.13 14.26 -14.71
C GLU A 258 10.84 13.75 -15.36
N LYS A 259 10.19 12.73 -14.77
CA LYS A 259 8.93 12.19 -15.29
C LYS A 259 7.70 12.99 -14.82
N GLY A 260 7.83 13.80 -13.78
CA GLY A 260 6.74 14.63 -13.26
C GLY A 260 5.64 13.85 -12.53
N TRP A 261 5.96 12.66 -12.01
CA TRP A 261 4.98 11.81 -11.33
C TRP A 261 4.72 12.28 -9.89
N GLU A 262 3.47 12.19 -9.46
CA GLU A 262 3.04 12.66 -8.14
C GLU A 262 3.49 11.71 -7.01
N LEU A 263 3.77 12.30 -5.85
CA LEU A 263 4.00 11.56 -4.61
C LEU A 263 2.64 11.19 -3.99
N TYR A 264 2.29 9.91 -4.03
CA TYR A 264 1.03 9.41 -3.48
C TYR A 264 1.06 9.28 -1.95
N TYR A 265 -0.12 9.31 -1.33
CA TYR A 265 -0.25 9.27 0.13
C TYR A 265 0.39 8.02 0.79
N ASP A 266 0.41 6.88 0.08
CA ASP A 266 1.00 5.63 0.61
C ASP A 266 2.53 5.59 0.59
N ILE A 267 3.20 6.54 -0.09
CA ILE A 267 4.67 6.54 -0.18
C ILE A 267 5.33 6.68 1.20
N SER A 268 4.66 7.32 2.15
CA SER A 268 5.12 7.51 3.52
C SER A 268 5.44 6.18 4.19
N TRP A 269 4.51 5.22 4.15
CA TRP A 269 4.68 3.89 4.71
C TRP A 269 5.86 3.17 4.05
N TRP A 270 5.94 3.21 2.72
CA TRP A 270 6.95 2.49 1.95
C TRP A 270 8.37 3.06 2.08
N ALA A 271 8.49 4.38 2.13
CA ALA A 271 9.76 5.05 2.42
C ALA A 271 10.23 4.73 3.84
N GLY A 272 9.32 4.76 4.82
CA GLY A 272 9.62 4.32 6.19
C GLY A 272 10.07 2.86 6.22
N MET A 273 9.32 1.98 5.57
CA MET A 273 9.61 0.55 5.41
C MET A 273 10.98 0.26 4.78
N GLY A 274 11.43 1.08 3.83
CA GLY A 274 12.77 0.96 3.22
C GLY A 274 13.88 1.55 4.10
N GLY A 275 13.55 2.49 4.98
CA GLY A 275 14.44 2.99 6.01
C GLY A 275 15.58 3.90 5.56
N SER A 276 15.65 4.28 4.28
CA SER A 276 16.65 5.24 3.79
C SER A 276 16.33 6.63 4.31
N VAL A 277 17.24 7.16 5.14
CA VAL A 277 17.14 8.53 5.64
C VAL A 277 17.20 9.52 4.49
N GLU A 278 17.99 9.23 3.46
CA GLU A 278 18.15 10.10 2.29
C GLU A 278 16.84 10.22 1.47
N ILE A 279 16.04 9.15 1.41
CA ILE A 279 14.69 9.24 0.81
C ILE A 279 13.77 10.09 1.69
N LEU A 280 13.81 9.92 3.00
CA LEU A 280 13.00 10.72 3.93
C LEU A 280 13.40 12.20 3.90
N GLU A 281 14.69 12.51 3.74
CA GLU A 281 15.19 13.86 3.50
C GLU A 281 14.65 14.43 2.19
N PHE A 282 14.72 13.65 1.10
CA PHE A 282 14.19 14.05 -0.19
C PHE A 282 12.68 14.36 -0.13
N LEU A 283 11.88 13.48 0.47
CA LEU A 283 10.45 13.70 0.63
C LEU A 283 10.16 14.96 1.46
N ASN A 284 10.89 15.17 2.56
CA ASN A 284 10.75 16.38 3.36
C ASN A 284 11.08 17.65 2.56
N LEU A 285 12.12 17.62 1.72
CA LEU A 285 12.50 18.74 0.84
C LEU A 285 11.45 19.07 -0.21
N THR A 286 10.69 18.08 -0.70
CA THR A 286 9.56 18.31 -1.62
C THR A 286 8.34 18.93 -0.95
N GLY A 287 8.35 19.11 0.38
CA GLY A 287 7.21 19.60 1.15
C GLY A 287 6.15 18.52 1.41
N TYR A 288 6.51 17.24 1.28
CA TYR A 288 5.61 16.13 1.60
C TYR A 288 5.36 16.07 3.11
N GLU A 289 4.08 16.11 3.51
CA GLU A 289 3.71 16.05 4.92
C GLU A 289 3.72 14.61 5.44
N PHE A 290 4.57 14.33 6.43
CA PHE A 290 4.62 13.02 7.07
C PHE A 290 3.50 12.80 8.08
N ASP A 291 2.89 11.62 8.02
CA ASP A 291 1.90 11.13 8.98
C ASP A 291 2.46 9.99 9.85
N GLY A 292 1.61 9.40 10.69
CA GLY A 292 2.03 8.29 11.55
C GLY A 292 2.41 6.99 10.83
N TRP A 293 2.11 6.87 9.52
CA TRP A 293 2.38 5.67 8.76
C TRP A 293 3.85 5.54 8.39
N VAL A 294 4.57 6.63 8.12
CA VAL A 294 6.03 6.56 7.88
C VAL A 294 6.78 6.04 9.10
N CYS A 295 6.43 6.52 10.30
CA CYS A 295 7.00 5.99 11.54
C CYS A 295 6.66 4.50 11.68
N SER A 296 5.42 4.11 11.38
CA SER A 296 4.98 2.72 11.50
C SER A 296 5.68 1.78 10.51
N GLY A 297 5.91 2.23 9.27
CA GLY A 297 6.71 1.50 8.28
C GLY A 297 8.16 1.35 8.73
N ALA A 298 8.79 2.43 9.19
CA ALA A 298 10.17 2.38 9.72
C ALA A 298 10.30 1.46 10.94
N ALA A 299 9.26 1.42 11.78
CA ALA A 299 9.20 0.50 12.92
C ALA A 299 9.08 -0.96 12.44
N LYS A 300 8.23 -1.25 11.45
CA LYS A 300 8.06 -2.61 10.88
C LYS A 300 9.30 -3.12 10.15
N GLY A 301 10.05 -2.23 9.49
CA GLY A 301 11.29 -2.54 8.76
C GLY A 301 12.54 -2.63 9.64
N GLY A 302 12.47 -2.16 10.89
CA GLY A 302 13.60 -2.22 11.81
C GLY A 302 14.59 -1.06 11.68
N HIS A 303 14.15 0.07 11.14
CA HIS A 303 15.00 1.21 10.81
C HIS A 303 15.02 2.27 11.91
N LEU A 304 15.83 2.03 12.95
CA LEU A 304 15.95 2.94 14.10
C LEU A 304 16.45 4.35 13.72
N GLU A 305 17.41 4.44 12.80
CA GLU A 305 17.95 5.75 12.40
C GLU A 305 16.93 6.59 11.61
N ALA A 306 16.12 5.94 10.75
CA ALA A 306 14.99 6.59 10.09
C ALA A 306 13.97 7.11 11.11
N LEU A 307 13.64 6.33 12.14
CA LEU A 307 12.77 6.78 13.24
C LEU A 307 13.35 7.97 14.01
N LYS A 308 14.66 7.95 14.31
CA LYS A 308 15.33 9.09 14.97
C LYS A 308 15.29 10.34 14.12
N TYR A 309 15.53 10.22 12.81
CA TYR A 309 15.40 11.33 11.86
C TYR A 309 13.98 11.91 11.89
N LEU A 310 12.95 11.07 11.71
CA LEU A 310 11.54 11.49 11.71
C LEU A 310 11.12 12.17 13.03
N ARG A 311 11.65 11.69 14.16
CA ARG A 311 11.41 12.28 15.49
C ARG A 311 12.23 13.54 15.76
N GLY A 312 13.30 13.79 15.00
CA GLY A 312 14.12 15.00 15.06
C GLY A 312 13.60 16.16 14.21
N LEU A 313 12.56 15.96 13.41
CA LEU A 313 11.91 17.02 12.62
C LEU A 313 11.24 18.08 13.52
N ASP A 314 11.01 19.27 12.95
CA ASP A 314 10.26 20.36 13.60
C ASP A 314 9.05 20.77 12.74
N PRO A 315 7.81 20.38 13.10
CA PRO A 315 7.46 19.59 14.29
C PRO A 315 7.83 18.10 14.15
N PRO A 316 8.02 17.37 15.28
CA PRO A 316 8.32 15.94 15.24
C PRO A 316 7.22 15.13 14.57
N CYS A 317 7.59 14.19 13.68
CA CYS A 317 6.63 13.34 13.00
C CYS A 317 5.75 12.60 14.02
N PRO A 318 4.40 12.61 13.87
CA PRO A 318 3.52 11.96 14.80
C PRO A 318 3.71 10.44 14.79
N TRP A 319 3.52 9.81 15.94
CA TRP A 319 3.53 8.36 16.07
C TRP A 319 2.39 7.91 16.98
N ASN A 320 1.99 6.64 16.87
CA ASN A 320 0.87 6.11 17.64
C ASN A 320 1.08 4.63 17.96
N SER A 321 0.06 3.98 18.55
CA SER A 321 0.19 2.59 19.00
C SER A 321 0.45 1.58 17.88
N LEU A 322 0.13 1.94 16.63
CA LEU A 322 0.47 1.11 15.48
C LEU A 322 1.98 1.04 15.31
N THR A 323 2.71 2.15 15.46
CA THR A 323 4.18 2.19 15.35
C THR A 323 4.83 1.16 16.28
N PHE A 324 4.39 1.12 17.55
CA PHE A 324 4.86 0.15 18.52
C PHE A 324 4.46 -1.29 18.15
N SER A 325 3.23 -1.48 17.68
CA SER A 325 2.71 -2.80 17.30
C SER A 325 3.43 -3.39 16.07
N TRP A 326 3.82 -2.55 15.11
CA TRP A 326 4.53 -2.96 13.92
C TRP A 326 6.01 -3.27 14.18
N ALA A 327 6.69 -2.52 15.06
CA ALA A 327 8.00 -2.93 15.54
C ALA A 327 7.98 -4.26 16.28
N ALA A 328 6.91 -4.53 17.04
CA ALA A 328 6.71 -5.80 17.71
C ALA A 328 6.44 -6.95 16.73
N GLU A 329 5.72 -6.71 15.63
CA GLU A 329 5.57 -7.65 14.52
C GLU A 329 6.89 -7.98 13.82
N GLY A 330 7.75 -6.98 13.60
CA GLY A 330 9.05 -7.17 12.96
C GLY A 330 10.10 -7.81 13.89
N GLY A 331 9.83 -7.90 15.19
CA GLY A 331 10.76 -8.43 16.18
C GLY A 331 11.85 -7.43 16.59
N HIS A 332 11.65 -6.14 16.34
CA HIS A 332 12.69 -5.11 16.49
C HIS A 332 12.75 -4.57 17.93
N LEU A 333 13.24 -5.40 18.86
CA LEU A 333 13.29 -5.08 20.29
C LEU A 333 14.01 -3.75 20.61
N GLU A 334 15.08 -3.42 19.91
CA GLU A 334 15.82 -2.17 20.14
C GLU A 334 14.99 -0.92 19.79
N ILE A 335 14.13 -1.00 18.76
CA ILE A 335 13.18 0.08 18.46
C ILE A 335 12.14 0.21 19.57
N LEU A 336 11.62 -0.90 20.10
CA LEU A 336 10.64 -0.87 21.19
C LEU A 336 11.23 -0.24 22.46
N LYS A 337 12.47 -0.60 22.82
CA LYS A 337 13.19 0.01 23.95
C LYS A 337 13.41 1.51 23.72
N TRP A 338 13.88 1.89 22.54
CA TRP A 338 14.10 3.30 22.21
C TRP A 338 12.79 4.09 22.22
N ALA A 339 11.73 3.61 21.58
CA ALA A 339 10.44 4.27 21.51
C ALA A 339 9.80 4.43 22.90
N ARG A 340 10.05 3.47 23.80
CA ARG A 340 9.62 3.52 25.20
C ARG A 340 10.41 4.54 26.03
N SER A 341 11.63 4.87 25.64
CA SER A 341 12.50 5.85 26.33
C SER A 341 12.23 7.31 25.92
N GLN A 342 11.41 7.56 24.91
CA GLN A 342 11.08 8.92 24.44
C GLN A 342 10.08 9.63 25.39
N ASP A 343 10.01 10.96 25.27
CA ASP A 343 9.07 11.81 26.03
C ASP A 343 8.21 12.68 25.09
N PRO A 344 6.87 12.46 25.02
CA PRO A 344 6.15 11.35 25.62
C PRO A 344 6.50 10.00 24.95
N PRO A 345 6.42 8.88 25.68
CA PRO A 345 6.71 7.57 25.10
C PRO A 345 5.69 7.21 24.04
N CYS A 346 6.11 6.47 23.02
CA CYS A 346 5.18 5.94 22.02
C CYS A 346 4.17 5.01 22.73
N PRO A 347 2.85 5.22 22.54
CA PRO A 347 1.85 4.40 23.22
C PRO A 347 1.88 2.96 22.71
N TRP A 348 1.52 1.99 23.55
CA TRP A 348 1.30 0.59 23.15
C TRP A 348 -0.15 0.17 23.41
N CYS A 349 -0.57 -0.95 22.82
CA CYS A 349 -1.88 -1.54 23.09
C CYS A 349 -1.82 -3.07 22.96
N ALA A 350 -2.95 -3.75 23.18
CA ALA A 350 -2.99 -5.22 23.14
C ALA A 350 -2.55 -5.81 21.78
N MET A 351 -2.72 -5.03 20.69
CA MET A 351 -2.23 -5.38 19.36
C MET A 351 -0.71 -5.61 19.31
N THR A 352 0.05 -4.90 20.16
CA THR A 352 1.51 -5.06 20.26
C THR A 352 1.88 -6.49 20.67
N CYS A 353 1.24 -7.05 21.70
CA CYS A 353 1.46 -8.44 22.09
C CYS A 353 0.90 -9.42 21.05
N MET A 354 -0.25 -9.13 20.44
CA MET A 354 -0.83 -9.99 19.38
C MET A 354 0.12 -10.15 18.19
N LYS A 355 0.67 -9.05 17.66
CA LYS A 355 1.59 -9.06 16.51
C LYS A 355 2.91 -9.77 16.81
N ALA A 356 3.51 -9.53 17.98
CA ALA A 356 4.70 -10.26 18.41
C ALA A 356 4.42 -11.77 18.57
N ALA A 357 3.25 -12.12 19.09
CA ALA A 357 2.81 -13.51 19.23
C ALA A 357 2.59 -14.19 17.87
N TYR A 358 1.97 -13.50 16.91
CA TYR A 358 1.73 -13.99 15.56
C TYR A 358 3.00 -14.31 14.78
N LYS A 359 4.06 -13.53 14.97
CA LYS A 359 5.37 -13.75 14.32
C LYS A 359 6.37 -14.54 15.18
N GLY A 360 5.96 -14.98 16.37
CA GLY A 360 6.76 -15.87 17.22
C GLY A 360 7.89 -15.18 17.98
N HIS A 361 7.85 -13.85 18.12
CA HIS A 361 8.89 -13.04 18.77
C HIS A 361 8.78 -13.10 20.30
N LEU A 362 9.20 -14.24 20.86
CA LEU A 362 9.13 -14.54 22.29
C LEU A 362 9.98 -13.59 23.17
N ASP A 363 11.13 -13.16 22.66
CA ASP A 363 12.01 -12.19 23.32
C ASP A 363 11.32 -10.81 23.47
N VAL A 364 10.62 -10.36 22.44
CA VAL A 364 9.79 -9.15 22.48
C VAL A 364 8.67 -9.30 23.51
N LEU A 365 7.95 -10.42 23.51
CA LEU A 365 6.88 -10.68 24.48
C LEU A 365 7.39 -10.68 25.93
N LYS A 366 8.54 -11.31 26.19
CA LYS A 366 9.19 -11.29 27.51
C LYS A 366 9.52 -9.88 27.95
N TRP A 367 10.07 -9.07 27.06
CA TRP A 367 10.38 -7.68 27.36
C TRP A 367 9.11 -6.86 27.63
N LEU A 368 8.07 -6.97 26.79
CA LEU A 368 6.79 -6.28 26.96
C LEU A 368 6.12 -6.61 28.30
N ARG A 369 6.23 -7.87 28.74
CA ARG A 369 5.69 -8.34 30.02
C ARG A 369 6.45 -7.81 31.24
N SER A 370 7.75 -7.53 31.08
CA SER A 370 8.62 -7.00 32.13
C SER A 370 8.47 -5.49 32.39
N GLN A 371 7.68 -4.77 31.58
CA GLN A 371 7.48 -3.34 31.72
C GLN A 371 6.51 -2.97 32.87
N ASP A 372 6.56 -1.72 33.32
CA ASP A 372 5.65 -1.14 34.31
C ASP A 372 4.96 0.15 33.78
N PRO A 373 3.62 0.18 33.63
CA PRO A 373 2.75 -1.00 33.63
C PRO A 373 3.10 -1.92 32.44
N PRO A 374 2.82 -3.21 32.54
CA PRO A 374 3.08 -4.16 31.47
C PRO A 374 2.18 -3.90 30.26
N CYS A 375 2.66 -4.22 29.06
CA CYS A 375 1.83 -4.15 27.86
C CYS A 375 0.59 -5.05 28.04
N PRO A 376 -0.63 -4.56 27.75
CA PRO A 376 -1.83 -5.37 27.86
C PRO A 376 -1.80 -6.52 26.84
N TRP A 377 -2.46 -7.62 27.20
CA TRP A 377 -2.73 -8.77 26.32
C TRP A 377 -4.17 -9.23 26.51
N ASN A 378 -4.67 -10.09 25.62
CA ASN A 378 -5.97 -10.74 25.76
C ASN A 378 -5.99 -12.09 25.02
N GLU A 379 -7.15 -12.73 24.92
CA GLU A 379 -7.29 -14.06 24.31
C GLU A 379 -6.80 -14.13 22.85
N ARG A 380 -6.86 -13.00 22.13
CA ARG A 380 -6.36 -12.92 20.75
C ARG A 380 -4.86 -13.07 20.68
N THR A 381 -4.11 -12.74 21.74
CA THR A 381 -2.66 -12.98 21.78
C THR A 381 -2.35 -14.48 21.67
N CYS A 382 -3.11 -15.34 22.35
CA CYS A 382 -2.99 -16.79 22.20
C CYS A 382 -3.48 -17.26 20.83
N SER A 383 -4.62 -16.74 20.34
CA SER A 383 -5.14 -17.13 19.02
C SER A 383 -4.19 -16.79 17.88
N TRP A 384 -3.50 -15.65 17.96
CA TRP A 384 -2.51 -15.22 16.97
C TRP A 384 -1.22 -16.04 17.05
N ALA A 385 -0.74 -16.38 18.26
CA ALA A 385 0.37 -17.34 18.41
C ALA A 385 0.01 -18.72 17.82
N ALA A 386 -1.23 -19.16 18.02
CA ALA A 386 -1.74 -20.40 17.46
C ALA A 386 -1.87 -20.35 15.94
N GLN A 387 -2.29 -19.21 15.39
CA GLN A 387 -2.32 -18.97 13.94
C GLN A 387 -0.92 -19.02 13.32
N GLY A 388 0.11 -18.47 13.97
CA GLY A 388 1.50 -18.57 13.49
C GLY A 388 2.18 -19.90 13.78
N GLY A 389 1.50 -20.86 14.43
CA GLY A 389 2.08 -22.16 14.79
C GLY A 389 3.14 -22.09 15.90
N HIS A 390 3.18 -21.01 16.68
CA HIS A 390 4.25 -20.73 17.62
C HIS A 390 4.01 -21.38 18.99
N LEU A 391 4.16 -22.70 19.06
CA LEU A 391 3.94 -23.51 20.28
C LEU A 391 4.76 -23.02 21.49
N GLU A 392 6.02 -22.63 21.31
CA GLU A 392 6.86 -22.14 22.42
C GLU A 392 6.38 -20.80 22.99
N VAL A 393 5.78 -19.95 22.15
CA VAL A 393 5.11 -18.72 22.61
C VAL A 393 3.89 -19.08 23.46
N LEU A 394 3.06 -20.02 23.02
CA LEU A 394 1.88 -20.47 23.78
C LEU A 394 2.26 -21.10 25.14
N LYS A 395 3.29 -21.93 25.17
CA LYS A 395 3.83 -22.49 26.43
C LYS A 395 4.25 -21.38 27.38
N TRP A 396 4.99 -20.39 26.87
CA TRP A 396 5.41 -19.26 27.68
C TRP A 396 4.24 -18.41 28.17
N LEU A 397 3.30 -18.04 27.29
CA LEU A 397 2.08 -17.29 27.65
C LEU A 397 1.27 -18.01 28.74
N ARG A 398 1.21 -19.34 28.69
CA ARG A 398 0.50 -20.15 29.67
C ARG A 398 1.22 -20.24 31.03
N SER A 399 2.54 -20.05 31.04
CA SER A 399 3.36 -20.08 32.27
C SER A 399 3.34 -18.77 33.09
N GLN A 400 2.72 -17.72 32.58
CA GLN A 400 2.68 -16.40 33.23
C GLN A 400 1.65 -16.36 34.38
N ASP A 401 1.78 -15.39 35.27
CA ASP A 401 0.86 -15.17 36.40
C ASP A 401 0.34 -13.72 36.42
N PRO A 402 -0.97 -13.49 36.15
CA PRO A 402 -1.93 -14.47 35.66
C PRO A 402 -1.59 -14.94 34.24
N PRO A 403 -1.98 -16.16 33.85
CA PRO A 403 -1.73 -16.66 32.50
C PRO A 403 -2.50 -15.83 31.48
N CYS A 404 -1.95 -15.70 30.27
CA CYS A 404 -2.70 -15.09 29.17
C CYS A 404 -3.98 -15.91 28.92
N PRO A 405 -5.16 -15.28 28.84
CA PRO A 405 -6.38 -16.00 28.51
C PRO A 405 -6.29 -16.61 27.11
N TRP A 406 -7.06 -17.66 26.86
CA TRP A 406 -7.26 -18.27 25.54
C TRP A 406 -8.75 -18.56 25.34
N GLY A 407 -9.16 -18.74 24.08
CA GLY A 407 -10.55 -18.96 23.69
C GLY A 407 -10.67 -20.01 22.59
N ALA A 408 -11.91 -20.30 22.16
CA ALA A 408 -12.16 -21.28 21.10
C ALA A 408 -11.45 -20.91 19.78
N ASP A 409 -11.26 -19.61 19.54
CA ASP A 409 -10.51 -19.05 18.42
C ASP A 409 -9.06 -19.56 18.37
N THR A 410 -8.45 -19.89 19.52
CA THR A 410 -7.10 -20.43 19.57
C THR A 410 -7.02 -21.80 18.89
N CYS A 411 -8.02 -22.66 19.12
CA CYS A 411 -8.11 -23.94 18.42
C CYS A 411 -8.51 -23.74 16.95
N TRP A 412 -9.45 -22.83 16.65
CA TRP A 412 -9.84 -22.52 15.28
C TRP A 412 -8.67 -22.06 14.41
N CYS A 413 -7.87 -21.10 14.90
CA CYS A 413 -6.71 -20.57 14.17
C CYS A 413 -5.66 -21.67 13.92
N ALA A 414 -5.30 -22.44 14.95
CA ALA A 414 -4.36 -23.55 14.77
C ALA A 414 -4.89 -24.62 13.79
N ALA A 415 -6.20 -24.85 13.77
CA ALA A 415 -6.80 -25.79 12.84
C ALA A 415 -6.79 -25.28 11.40
N LYS A 416 -7.14 -24.00 11.21
CA LYS A 416 -7.18 -23.33 9.91
C LYS A 416 -5.81 -23.25 9.22
N GLU A 417 -4.74 -23.14 10.00
CA GLU A 417 -3.36 -23.07 9.48
C GLU A 417 -2.62 -24.42 9.57
N GLY A 418 -3.30 -25.48 10.01
CA GLY A 418 -2.77 -26.85 9.95
C GLY A 418 -1.81 -27.23 11.07
N HIS A 419 -1.74 -26.45 12.14
CA HIS A 419 -0.83 -26.64 13.27
C HIS A 419 -1.34 -27.68 14.28
N LEU A 420 -1.29 -28.96 13.87
CA LEU A 420 -1.77 -30.10 14.67
C LEU A 420 -1.04 -30.27 16.02
N ASP A 421 0.25 -29.95 16.07
CA ASP A 421 1.07 -29.99 17.27
C ASP A 421 0.60 -28.97 18.32
N VAL A 422 0.27 -27.75 17.89
CA VAL A 422 -0.35 -26.71 18.73
C VAL A 422 -1.69 -27.21 19.26
N LEU A 423 -2.56 -27.74 18.40
CA LEU A 423 -3.86 -28.29 18.80
C LEU A 423 -3.75 -29.39 19.86
N ARG A 424 -2.86 -30.36 19.64
CA ARG A 424 -2.60 -31.44 20.60
C ARG A 424 -2.16 -30.87 21.94
N TRP A 425 -1.25 -29.90 21.92
CA TRP A 425 -0.73 -29.31 23.14
C TRP A 425 -1.79 -28.51 23.91
N VAL A 426 -2.55 -27.62 23.27
CA VAL A 426 -3.58 -26.80 23.94
C VAL A 426 -4.72 -27.64 24.51
N ARG A 427 -5.03 -28.79 23.88
CA ARG A 427 -6.03 -29.75 24.35
C ARG A 427 -5.54 -30.64 25.49
N ALA A 428 -4.23 -30.80 25.65
CA ALA A 428 -3.63 -31.54 26.77
C ALA A 428 -3.49 -30.72 28.06
N GLN A 429 -3.81 -29.41 28.04
CA GLN A 429 -3.69 -28.53 29.21
C GLN A 429 -4.83 -28.72 30.21
N ASN A 430 -4.66 -28.20 31.44
CA ASN A 430 -5.69 -28.21 32.47
C ASN A 430 -5.95 -26.79 33.03
N PRO A 431 -7.16 -26.21 32.87
CA PRO A 431 -8.23 -26.69 32.01
C PRO A 431 -7.79 -26.68 30.53
N PRO A 432 -8.32 -27.56 29.68
CA PRO A 432 -7.95 -27.59 28.28
C PRO A 432 -8.53 -26.38 27.55
N CYS A 433 -7.85 -25.92 26.49
CA CYS A 433 -8.37 -24.83 25.67
C CYS A 433 -9.75 -25.21 25.10
N PRO A 434 -10.76 -24.33 25.21
CA PRO A 434 -12.06 -24.59 24.61
C PRO A 434 -11.92 -24.71 23.09
N TRP A 435 -12.85 -25.45 22.49
CA TRP A 435 -12.99 -25.61 21.03
C TRP A 435 -14.45 -25.84 20.69
N SER A 436 -14.83 -25.65 19.44
CA SER A 436 -16.20 -25.79 18.94
C SER A 436 -16.20 -26.39 17.54
N VAL A 437 -17.39 -26.65 16.98
CA VAL A 437 -17.56 -27.11 15.59
C VAL A 437 -16.80 -26.24 14.58
N MET A 438 -16.61 -24.95 14.89
CA MET A 438 -15.80 -24.05 14.08
C MET A 438 -14.38 -24.58 13.88
N THR A 439 -13.77 -25.25 14.87
CA THR A 439 -12.44 -25.86 14.73
C THR A 439 -12.38 -26.89 13.60
N CYS A 440 -13.45 -27.66 13.38
CA CYS A 440 -13.56 -28.52 12.19
C CYS A 440 -13.69 -27.71 10.91
N SER A 441 -14.55 -26.69 10.90
CA SER A 441 -14.73 -25.81 9.74
C SER A 441 -13.43 -25.13 9.34
N GLY A 442 -12.63 -24.66 10.31
CA GLY A 442 -11.30 -24.08 10.07
C GLY A 442 -10.35 -25.08 9.43
N ALA A 443 -10.25 -26.30 9.97
CA ALA A 443 -9.42 -27.36 9.36
C ALA A 443 -9.84 -27.69 7.92
N ALA A 444 -11.15 -27.67 7.63
CA ALA A 444 -11.69 -27.89 6.29
C ALA A 444 -11.40 -26.70 5.35
N GLU A 445 -11.60 -25.48 5.81
CA GLU A 445 -11.30 -24.23 5.09
C GLU A 445 -9.82 -24.16 4.70
N GLY A 446 -8.91 -24.53 5.60
CA GLY A 446 -7.46 -24.60 5.33
C GLY A 446 -7.03 -25.84 4.53
N GLY A 447 -7.93 -26.78 4.23
CA GLY A 447 -7.61 -28.01 3.51
C GLY A 447 -6.72 -29.01 4.29
N HIS A 448 -6.68 -28.91 5.62
CA HIS A 448 -5.78 -29.70 6.47
C HIS A 448 -6.41 -31.01 6.92
N LEU A 449 -6.42 -32.01 6.02
CA LEU A 449 -7.07 -33.31 6.22
C LEU A 449 -6.65 -34.03 7.52
N GLU A 450 -5.37 -34.01 7.87
CA GLU A 450 -4.88 -34.69 9.09
C GLU A 450 -5.35 -34.02 10.38
N VAL A 451 -5.49 -32.69 10.36
CA VAL A 451 -6.11 -31.95 11.46
C VAL A 451 -7.59 -32.30 11.54
N LEU A 452 -8.31 -32.25 10.42
CA LEU A 452 -9.74 -32.55 10.37
C LEU A 452 -10.05 -33.97 10.90
N LYS A 453 -9.30 -34.98 10.43
CA LYS A 453 -9.42 -36.36 10.94
C LYS A 453 -9.21 -36.40 12.45
N TRP A 454 -8.17 -35.74 12.95
CA TRP A 454 -7.86 -35.73 14.38
C TRP A 454 -8.97 -35.07 15.19
N VAL A 455 -9.50 -33.92 14.78
CA VAL A 455 -10.59 -33.22 15.48
C VAL A 455 -11.87 -34.05 15.49
N LEU A 456 -12.25 -34.67 14.35
CA LEU A 456 -13.42 -35.53 14.24
C LEU A 456 -13.31 -36.83 15.04
N LEU A 457 -12.11 -37.41 15.14
CA LEU A 457 -11.85 -38.55 16.03
C LEU A 457 -12.11 -38.22 17.51
N GLN A 458 -11.87 -36.98 17.92
CA GLN A 458 -12.13 -36.53 19.29
C GLN A 458 -13.59 -36.10 19.50
N ASN A 459 -14.29 -35.65 18.46
CA ASN A 459 -15.71 -35.25 18.53
C ASN A 459 -16.51 -35.77 17.32
N PRO A 460 -16.90 -37.06 17.31
CA PRO A 460 -17.61 -37.65 16.17
C PRO A 460 -18.96 -37.00 15.86
N HIS A 461 -19.63 -36.44 16.88
CA HIS A 461 -20.94 -35.78 16.76
C HIS A 461 -20.91 -34.45 15.97
N TRP A 462 -19.73 -33.88 15.68
CA TRP A 462 -19.62 -32.68 14.86
C TRP A 462 -19.83 -32.95 13.37
N ILE A 463 -19.75 -34.21 12.92
CA ILE A 463 -19.99 -34.60 11.53
C ILE A 463 -21.39 -34.17 11.07
N ASP A 464 -22.40 -34.34 11.94
CA ASP A 464 -23.79 -34.04 11.62
C ASP A 464 -24.08 -32.53 11.56
N GLN A 465 -23.30 -31.70 12.27
CA GLN A 465 -23.47 -30.25 12.33
C GLN A 465 -22.78 -29.50 11.19
N VAL A 466 -21.75 -30.09 10.58
CA VAL A 466 -21.01 -29.48 9.47
C VAL A 466 -21.82 -29.54 8.16
N GLY A 467 -22.70 -30.54 8.01
CA GLY A 467 -23.56 -30.71 6.82
C GLY A 467 -24.72 -29.71 6.71
N GLU A 468 -25.05 -28.96 7.78
CA GLU A 468 -26.14 -27.97 7.78
C GLU A 468 -25.67 -26.53 7.48
N LEU A 469 -24.35 -26.32 7.31
CA LEU A 469 -23.72 -24.99 7.14
C LEU A 469 -23.09 -24.75 5.76
N SER A 470 -23.27 -25.67 4.80
CA SER A 470 -22.92 -25.52 3.38
C SER A 470 -24.11 -25.06 2.56
#